data_AF-A0A316Q4P6-F1
#
_entry.id   AF-A0A316Q4P6-F1
#
_cell.length_a   1.000
_cell.length_b   1.000
_cell.length_c   1.000
_cell.angle_alpha   90.00
_cell.angle_beta   90.00
_cell.angle_gamma   90.00
#
_symmetry.space_group_name_H-M   'P 1'
#
loop_
_entity.id
_entity.type
_entity.pdbx_description
1 polymer ?
#
loop_
_entity_poly.entity_id
_entity_poly.type
_entity_poly.pdbx_seq_one_letter_code
_entity_poly.pdbx_strand_id
1 'polypeptide(L)'
;MRRNRLLCLYLTVCMFLSGCGNTAAATVQGQPQSDNISVQTVSQPLYQSEVTYELPVSRVRVLLDREGYLPGRDKKVLFLGEHLSDEFRIVEEQSREVVYTGTITKTAYDEAGAQTVSKGDFSDFTEEGTYYIETDGIGRSYTFSIGEQVYRDLFQALMEQEQHFTYEESPQGIISLGFGMHAMLLALQCHGSVFEENKTLVPQLLNSADWMLSVQDAETGSIYEDYEATAVFCGIMAMYHNVFGKYDAKAAKAYLDASRKSWNWMEKQKSNSKQANARFYAAAQRFRTEGDSKSQEVVVSYLKQHEADIMKDRFSFYGAIVYLGTERNTDRGICSRLMQKLVSETEEICIASRKDNFGVYTRDMSDNLHKILLICFVDYITPSNEYASVMENTIHYIEGRNEEGSRYLGEDGIWMEAEKTQNRTPEWNGILLFALSDLLDDTGN
;
A
#
# COMPACT_ATOMS: atom_id res chain seq x y z
N MET A 1 -6.76 18.27 18.26
CA MET A 1 -7.57 19.44 17.82
C MET A 1 -8.87 18.90 17.23
N ARG A 2 -10.00 19.56 17.50
CA ARG A 2 -11.35 19.00 17.35
C ARG A 2 -11.85 18.96 15.91
N ARG A 3 -12.32 17.78 15.47
CA ARG A 3 -13.50 17.67 14.60
C ARG A 3 -14.29 16.38 14.91
N ASN A 4 -14.99 16.39 16.06
CA ASN A 4 -15.98 15.36 16.38
C ASN A 4 -17.21 15.54 15.49
N ARG A 5 -17.48 14.58 14.60
CA ARG A 5 -18.82 14.36 14.02
C ARG A 5 -19.24 12.92 14.30
N LEU A 6 -20.25 12.79 15.17
CA LEU A 6 -21.03 11.58 15.38
C LEU A 6 -21.92 11.37 14.15
N LEU A 7 -21.90 10.19 13.54
CA LEU A 7 -22.89 9.80 12.54
C LEU A 7 -23.25 8.31 12.67
N CYS A 8 -24.57 8.08 12.69
CA CYS A 8 -25.25 6.82 12.89
C CYS A 8 -25.26 5.98 11.60
N LEU A 9 -24.90 4.71 11.74
CA LEU A 9 -24.93 3.73 10.66
C LEU A 9 -26.24 2.92 10.74
N TYR A 10 -27.04 2.93 9.68
CA TYR A 10 -28.13 1.96 9.49
C TYR A 10 -27.67 0.92 8.46
N LEU A 11 -27.46 -0.32 8.91
CA LEU A 11 -27.08 -1.47 8.07
C LEU A 11 -28.30 -2.40 7.95
N THR A 12 -28.95 -2.39 6.79
CA THR A 12 -29.99 -3.37 6.42
C THR A 12 -29.34 -4.56 5.71
N VAL A 13 -29.45 -5.72 6.34
CA VAL A 13 -29.02 -7.03 5.84
C VAL A 13 -30.07 -7.57 4.86
N CYS A 14 -29.67 -7.88 3.63
CA CYS A 14 -30.47 -8.68 2.69
C CYS A 14 -29.72 -9.96 2.33
N MET A 15 -30.23 -11.09 2.83
CA MET A 15 -29.86 -12.43 2.39
C MET A 15 -30.36 -12.67 0.97
N PHE A 16 -29.54 -13.29 0.11
CA PHE A 16 -30.04 -13.98 -1.08
C PHE A 16 -29.65 -15.46 -1.08
N LEU A 17 -30.69 -16.28 -1.29
CA LEU A 17 -30.69 -17.72 -1.40
C LEU A 17 -30.34 -18.16 -2.83
N SER A 18 -29.81 -19.38 -2.89
CA SER A 18 -29.33 -20.14 -4.03
C SER A 18 -30.39 -20.43 -5.12
N GLY A 19 -29.93 -20.58 -6.36
CA GLY A 19 -30.69 -21.21 -7.45
C GLY A 19 -29.77 -21.99 -8.40
N CYS A 20 -29.94 -23.31 -8.45
CA CYS A 20 -29.28 -24.21 -9.40
C CYS A 20 -29.95 -24.18 -10.79
N GLY A 21 -29.18 -24.41 -11.85
CA GLY A 21 -29.72 -24.68 -13.19
C GLY A 21 -28.68 -25.27 -14.15
N ASN A 22 -28.76 -26.60 -14.35
CA ASN A 22 -28.08 -27.37 -15.39
C ASN A 22 -28.58 -27.01 -16.80
N THR A 23 -27.71 -27.08 -17.82
CA THR A 23 -28.11 -27.49 -19.18
C THR A 23 -27.00 -28.24 -19.91
N ALA A 24 -27.44 -29.24 -20.68
CA ALA A 24 -26.70 -30.37 -21.21
C ALA A 24 -25.96 -30.11 -22.54
N ALA A 25 -24.95 -30.94 -22.78
CA ALA A 25 -24.20 -31.05 -24.02
C ALA A 25 -25.01 -31.69 -25.15
N ALA A 26 -24.85 -31.19 -26.37
CA ALA A 26 -25.35 -31.80 -27.60
C ALA A 26 -24.18 -32.27 -28.48
N THR A 27 -24.17 -33.57 -28.75
CA THR A 27 -23.23 -34.28 -29.63
C THR A 27 -23.70 -34.19 -31.08
N VAL A 28 -22.80 -33.89 -32.03
CA VAL A 28 -23.06 -34.04 -33.47
C VAL A 28 -22.16 -35.14 -34.02
N GLN A 29 -22.78 -36.21 -34.53
CA GLN A 29 -22.15 -37.25 -35.33
C GLN A 29 -22.17 -36.86 -36.81
N GLY A 30 -21.04 -37.03 -37.50
CA GLY A 30 -20.93 -37.01 -38.96
C GLY A 30 -19.87 -38.02 -39.41
N GLN A 31 -20.26 -38.97 -40.26
CA GLN A 31 -19.43 -40.06 -40.79
C GLN A 31 -18.37 -39.58 -41.79
N PRO A 32 -17.26 -40.33 -42.00
CA PRO A 32 -16.14 -39.91 -42.84
C PRO A 32 -16.34 -40.33 -44.30
N GLN A 33 -16.02 -39.42 -45.23
CA GLN A 33 -15.87 -39.71 -46.65
C GLN A 33 -14.39 -39.59 -47.02
N SER A 34 -13.86 -40.67 -47.59
CA SER A 34 -12.46 -40.88 -47.94
C SER A 34 -12.07 -40.13 -49.21
N ASP A 35 -11.08 -39.25 -49.12
CA ASP A 35 -10.27 -38.84 -50.27
C ASP A 35 -8.79 -38.97 -49.95
N ASN A 36 -8.10 -39.70 -50.82
CA ASN A 36 -6.66 -39.98 -50.78
C ASN A 36 -5.88 -38.67 -51.00
N ILE A 37 -5.33 -38.11 -49.92
CA ILE A 37 -4.24 -37.14 -50.02
C ILE A 37 -2.96 -37.86 -49.58
N SER A 38 -2.02 -37.98 -50.50
CA SER A 38 -0.66 -38.43 -50.24
C SER A 38 -0.02 -37.50 -49.21
N VAL A 39 0.06 -37.95 -47.96
CA VAL A 39 0.81 -37.28 -46.90
C VAL A 39 2.28 -37.36 -47.27
N GLN A 40 2.85 -36.26 -47.77
CA GLN A 40 4.28 -36.08 -47.73
C GLN A 40 4.67 -35.98 -46.25
N THR A 41 5.27 -37.04 -45.74
CA THR A 41 5.89 -37.03 -44.42
C THR A 41 6.92 -35.90 -44.41
N VAL A 42 6.68 -34.86 -43.60
CA VAL A 42 7.70 -33.83 -43.34
C VAL A 42 8.85 -34.52 -42.62
N SER A 43 9.92 -34.76 -43.36
CA SER A 43 11.15 -35.35 -42.84
C SER A 43 11.77 -34.42 -41.81
N GLN A 44 11.62 -34.76 -40.52
CA GLN A 44 12.33 -34.25 -39.34
C GLN A 44 12.39 -32.71 -39.14
N PRO A 45 12.14 -32.20 -37.92
CA PRO A 45 12.39 -30.79 -37.62
C PRO A 45 13.86 -30.45 -37.88
N LEU A 46 14.08 -29.33 -38.58
CA LEU A 46 15.41 -28.79 -38.94
C LEU A 46 16.26 -28.38 -37.72
N TYR A 47 15.72 -28.47 -36.52
CA TYR A 47 16.35 -28.05 -35.27
C TYR A 47 16.62 -29.28 -34.40
N GLN A 48 17.91 -29.60 -34.20
CA GLN A 48 18.39 -30.69 -33.32
C GLN A 48 19.39 -30.19 -32.27
N SER A 49 19.31 -28.92 -31.89
CA SER A 49 20.16 -28.33 -30.86
C SER A 49 19.31 -27.47 -29.93
N GLU A 50 19.45 -27.67 -28.62
CA GLU A 50 19.00 -26.75 -27.57
C GLU A 50 19.82 -25.45 -27.68
N VAL A 51 19.53 -24.65 -28.69
CA VAL A 51 20.03 -23.27 -28.74
C VAL A 51 19.08 -22.47 -27.86
N THR A 52 19.57 -22.03 -26.70
CA THR A 52 18.87 -21.03 -25.88
C THR A 52 18.88 -19.72 -26.66
N TYR A 53 17.81 -19.46 -27.41
CA TYR A 53 17.62 -18.17 -28.06
C TYR A 53 17.17 -17.18 -26.98
N GLU A 54 18.08 -16.35 -26.47
CA GLU A 54 17.69 -15.15 -25.74
C GLU A 54 17.08 -14.16 -26.74
N LEU A 55 15.75 -14.10 -26.79
CA LEU A 55 15.08 -13.02 -27.49
C LEU A 55 15.47 -11.70 -26.79
N PRO A 56 16.01 -10.70 -27.50
CA PRO A 56 16.28 -9.40 -26.89
C PRO A 56 14.95 -8.83 -26.40
N VAL A 57 14.81 -8.71 -25.08
CA VAL A 57 13.63 -8.10 -24.47
C VAL A 57 13.66 -6.62 -24.84
N SER A 58 12.73 -6.19 -25.71
CA SER A 58 12.55 -4.77 -26.00
C SER A 58 12.06 -4.08 -24.71
N ARG A 59 12.97 -3.41 -24.00
CA ARG A 59 12.63 -2.63 -22.81
C ARG A 59 12.10 -1.27 -23.23
N VAL A 60 10.97 -0.88 -22.66
CA VAL A 60 10.43 0.48 -22.79
C VAL A 60 11.41 1.46 -22.16
N ARG A 61 11.73 2.53 -22.88
CA ARG A 61 12.69 3.56 -22.46
C ARG A 61 12.05 4.92 -22.18
N VAL A 62 10.74 5.00 -22.29
CA VAL A 62 9.92 6.16 -21.95
C VAL A 62 9.05 5.75 -20.76
N LEU A 63 9.47 6.13 -19.56
CA LEU A 63 8.96 5.64 -18.29
C LEU A 63 8.00 6.66 -17.69
N LEU A 64 6.82 6.19 -17.30
CA LEU A 64 5.73 6.99 -16.77
C LEU A 64 4.82 6.11 -15.90
N ASP A 65 3.95 6.75 -15.13
CA ASP A 65 2.82 6.07 -14.50
C ASP A 65 1.86 5.55 -15.57
N ARG A 66 1.70 4.23 -15.64
CA ARG A 66 0.88 3.57 -16.66
C ARG A 66 -0.62 3.67 -16.38
N GLU A 67 -1.01 3.95 -15.15
CA GLU A 67 -2.40 4.23 -14.80
C GLU A 67 -2.74 5.65 -15.24
N GLY A 68 -1.90 6.61 -14.84
CA GLY A 68 -2.00 7.97 -15.33
C GLY A 68 -1.68 9.06 -14.34
N TYR A 69 -2.31 10.22 -14.57
CA TYR A 69 -2.09 11.45 -13.80
C TYR A 69 -3.39 12.21 -13.60
N LEU A 70 -3.49 12.93 -12.48
CA LEU A 70 -4.56 13.90 -12.28
C LEU A 70 -4.33 15.18 -13.12
N PRO A 71 -5.37 15.81 -13.68
CA PRO A 71 -5.25 17.01 -14.50
C PRO A 71 -4.48 18.16 -13.83
N GLY A 72 -4.72 18.41 -12.55
CA GLY A 72 -4.13 19.53 -11.78
C GLY A 72 -2.83 19.22 -11.02
N ARG A 73 -2.18 18.07 -11.28
CA ARG A 73 -0.97 17.64 -10.58
C ARG A 73 0.28 17.66 -11.46
N ASP A 74 1.44 17.52 -10.80
CA ASP A 74 2.74 17.39 -11.45
C ASP A 74 2.76 16.12 -12.31
N LYS A 75 3.23 16.22 -13.56
CA LYS A 75 3.31 15.08 -14.50
C LYS A 75 4.70 15.02 -15.09
N LYS A 76 5.40 13.92 -14.81
CA LYS A 76 6.81 13.75 -15.17
C LYS A 76 7.01 12.42 -15.88
N VAL A 77 7.72 12.50 -17.00
CA VAL A 77 8.18 11.36 -17.80
C VAL A 77 9.69 11.26 -17.70
N LEU A 78 10.21 10.03 -17.63
CA LEU A 78 11.64 9.77 -17.63
C LEU A 78 12.04 9.06 -18.92
N PHE A 79 13.23 9.39 -19.43
CA PHE A 79 13.76 8.83 -20.66
C PHE A 79 15.10 8.16 -20.39
N LEU A 80 15.23 6.90 -20.77
CA LEU A 80 16.45 6.12 -20.64
C LEU A 80 17.28 6.17 -21.92
N GLY A 81 18.53 6.60 -21.79
CA GLY A 81 19.51 6.60 -22.87
C GLY A 81 20.34 7.87 -22.97
N GLU A 82 21.43 7.81 -23.75
CA GLU A 82 22.40 8.92 -23.88
C GLU A 82 22.12 9.82 -25.09
N HIS A 83 21.51 9.26 -26.15
CA HIS A 83 21.28 9.95 -27.42
C HIS A 83 19.79 10.21 -27.63
N LEU A 84 19.26 11.13 -26.84
CA LEU A 84 17.86 11.54 -26.90
C LEU A 84 17.66 12.77 -27.80
N SER A 85 16.46 12.85 -28.38
CA SER A 85 15.93 14.10 -28.94
C SER A 85 15.90 15.20 -27.88
N ASP A 86 15.75 16.46 -28.31
CA ASP A 86 15.53 17.58 -27.41
C ASP A 86 14.04 17.71 -27.02
N GLU A 87 13.14 17.00 -27.72
CA GLU A 87 11.69 17.09 -27.55
C GLU A 87 11.03 15.71 -27.45
N PHE A 88 9.89 15.66 -26.76
CA PHE A 88 8.95 14.55 -26.74
C PHE A 88 7.56 15.03 -27.14
N ARG A 89 6.73 14.11 -27.64
CA ARG A 89 5.36 14.39 -28.09
C ARG A 89 4.37 13.53 -27.29
N ILE A 90 3.26 14.14 -26.85
CA ILE A 90 2.10 13.41 -26.35
C ILE A 90 1.13 13.24 -27.51
N VAL A 91 0.72 12.01 -27.74
CA VAL A 91 -0.16 11.62 -28.83
C VAL A 91 -1.43 11.02 -28.24
N GLU A 92 -2.59 11.50 -28.68
CA GLU A 92 -3.87 10.94 -28.28
C GLU A 92 -4.07 9.57 -28.94
N GLU A 93 -4.52 8.58 -28.15
CA GLU A 93 -4.46 7.17 -28.53
C GLU A 93 -5.39 6.81 -29.70
N GLN A 94 -6.57 7.43 -29.82
CA GLN A 94 -7.55 7.08 -30.86
C GLN A 94 -7.28 7.77 -32.20
N SER A 95 -7.17 9.09 -32.17
CA SER A 95 -6.95 9.98 -33.31
C SER A 95 -5.53 9.92 -33.86
N ARG A 96 -4.55 9.54 -33.01
CA ARG A 96 -3.11 9.59 -33.30
C ARG A 96 -2.60 11.02 -33.56
N GLU A 97 -3.34 12.03 -33.11
CA GLU A 97 -2.93 13.42 -33.22
C GLU A 97 -1.93 13.78 -32.12
N VAL A 98 -0.89 14.54 -32.49
CA VAL A 98 0.04 15.14 -31.52
C VAL A 98 -0.69 16.30 -30.86
N VAL A 99 -0.98 16.15 -29.56
CA VAL A 99 -1.74 17.12 -28.77
C VAL A 99 -0.85 18.01 -27.90
N TYR A 100 0.38 17.59 -27.63
CA TYR A 100 1.35 18.35 -26.85
C TYR A 100 2.78 18.02 -27.29
N THR A 101 3.68 19.00 -27.18
CA THR A 101 5.12 18.83 -27.39
C THR A 101 5.85 19.46 -26.22
N GLY A 102 6.71 18.68 -25.57
CA GLY A 102 7.49 19.12 -24.41
C GLY A 102 8.99 18.96 -24.65
N THR A 103 9.79 19.57 -23.78
CA THR A 103 11.26 19.53 -23.87
C THR A 103 11.83 18.44 -22.97
N ILE A 104 12.81 17.71 -23.49
CA ILE A 104 13.61 16.75 -22.72
C ILE A 104 14.79 17.50 -22.08
N THR A 105 14.81 17.55 -20.75
CA THR A 105 15.93 18.11 -20.01
C THR A 105 16.99 17.02 -19.83
N LYS A 106 18.10 17.17 -20.57
CA LYS A 106 19.28 16.28 -20.58
C LYS A 106 20.09 16.36 -19.26
N THR A 107 20.99 15.39 -19.08
CA THR A 107 20.91 14.38 -18.01
C THR A 107 21.71 14.58 -16.72
N ALA A 108 21.26 13.86 -15.67
CA ALA A 108 22.05 13.42 -14.52
C ALA A 108 22.24 11.88 -14.56
N TYR A 109 23.44 11.39 -14.24
CA TYR A 109 23.70 9.95 -14.15
C TYR A 109 23.05 9.37 -12.89
N ASP A 110 22.27 8.29 -13.03
CA ASP A 110 21.70 7.56 -11.91
C ASP A 110 22.66 6.45 -11.48
N GLU A 111 23.36 6.66 -10.37
CA GLU A 111 24.28 5.65 -9.82
C GLU A 111 23.53 4.39 -9.36
N ALA A 112 22.30 4.53 -8.86
CA ALA A 112 21.52 3.42 -8.34
C ALA A 112 21.07 2.45 -9.45
N GLY A 113 20.53 2.98 -10.55
CA GLY A 113 20.16 2.20 -11.74
C GLY A 113 21.30 1.99 -12.75
N ALA A 114 22.49 2.53 -12.48
CA ALA A 114 23.64 2.55 -13.38
C ALA A 114 23.31 3.03 -14.81
N GLN A 115 22.46 4.05 -14.92
CA GLN A 115 21.89 4.49 -16.20
C GLN A 115 21.70 6.01 -16.29
N THR A 116 21.68 6.51 -17.53
CA THR A 116 21.49 7.93 -17.83
C THR A 116 19.99 8.23 -17.95
N VAL A 117 19.45 9.04 -17.04
CA VAL A 117 18.00 9.32 -16.92
C VAL A 117 17.69 10.79 -17.21
N SER A 118 17.05 11.08 -18.34
CA SER A 118 16.57 12.43 -18.68
C SER A 118 15.12 12.61 -18.27
N LYS A 119 14.67 13.86 -18.11
CA LYS A 119 13.32 14.17 -17.58
C LYS A 119 12.55 15.05 -18.54
N GLY A 120 11.24 14.83 -18.63
CA GLY A 120 10.28 15.72 -19.26
C GLY A 120 9.18 16.08 -18.26
N ASP A 121 8.76 17.34 -18.28
CA ASP A 121 7.62 17.84 -17.50
C ASP A 121 6.49 18.19 -18.48
N PHE A 122 5.30 17.68 -18.20
CA PHE A 122 4.08 17.98 -18.96
C PHE A 122 2.92 18.32 -18.03
N SER A 123 3.23 18.88 -16.86
CA SER A 123 2.24 19.25 -15.85
C SER A 123 1.20 20.25 -16.38
N ASP A 124 1.61 21.14 -17.28
CA ASP A 124 0.75 22.13 -17.94
C ASP A 124 -0.28 21.50 -18.91
N PHE A 125 -0.10 20.23 -19.29
CA PHE A 125 -1.07 19.49 -20.10
C PHE A 125 -2.12 18.84 -19.18
N THR A 126 -3.34 19.37 -19.24
CA THR A 126 -4.43 19.00 -18.32
C THR A 126 -5.67 18.44 -19.04
N GLU A 127 -5.59 18.25 -20.36
CA GLU A 127 -6.71 17.71 -21.12
C GLU A 127 -6.94 16.25 -20.73
N GLU A 128 -8.18 15.92 -20.38
CA GLU A 128 -8.53 14.55 -20.02
C GLU A 128 -8.59 13.66 -21.27
N GLY A 129 -8.07 12.43 -21.14
CA GLY A 129 -8.04 11.49 -22.23
C GLY A 129 -7.02 10.38 -22.03
N THR A 130 -6.80 9.59 -23.08
CA THR A 130 -5.83 8.51 -23.10
C THR A 130 -4.74 8.80 -24.12
N TYR A 131 -3.49 8.69 -23.69
CA TYR A 131 -2.34 9.16 -24.43
C TYR A 131 -1.18 8.17 -24.39
N TYR A 132 -0.21 8.37 -25.27
CA TYR A 132 1.15 7.83 -25.12
C TYR A 132 2.18 8.93 -25.44
N ILE A 133 3.38 8.79 -24.89
CA ILE A 133 4.52 9.66 -25.16
C ILE A 133 5.43 8.99 -26.18
N GLU A 134 5.85 9.73 -27.20
CA GLU A 134 6.86 9.28 -28.15
C GLU A 134 8.03 10.26 -28.23
N THR A 135 9.20 9.72 -28.53
CA THR A 135 10.40 10.48 -28.84
C THR A 135 11.21 9.75 -29.90
N ASP A 136 11.83 10.53 -30.76
CA ASP A 136 12.66 10.01 -31.84
C ASP A 136 13.85 9.23 -31.26
N GLY A 137 14.22 8.13 -31.92
CA GLY A 137 15.37 7.30 -31.56
C GLY A 137 15.16 6.27 -30.43
N ILE A 138 14.23 6.48 -29.49
CA ILE A 138 13.97 5.52 -28.40
C ILE A 138 12.56 4.93 -28.35
N GLY A 139 11.63 5.43 -29.17
CA GLY A 139 10.30 4.84 -29.33
C GLY A 139 9.24 5.52 -28.47
N ARG A 140 8.24 4.74 -28.03
CA ARG A 140 7.07 5.22 -27.29
C ARG A 140 6.93 4.57 -25.91
N SER A 141 6.21 5.24 -25.03
CA SER A 141 5.75 4.71 -23.74
C SER A 141 4.62 3.68 -23.91
N TYR A 142 4.20 3.12 -22.78
CA TYR A 142 2.85 2.57 -22.66
C TYR A 142 1.80 3.69 -22.72
N THR A 143 0.55 3.30 -22.96
CA THR A 143 -0.61 4.19 -22.83
C THR A 143 -0.84 4.54 -21.36
N PHE A 144 -1.36 5.74 -21.11
CA PHE A 144 -1.74 6.24 -19.79
C PHE A 144 -2.92 7.19 -19.91
N SER A 145 -3.61 7.44 -18.80
CA SER A 145 -4.75 8.36 -18.78
C SER A 145 -4.42 9.68 -18.06
N ILE A 146 -5.10 10.76 -18.45
CA ILE A 146 -5.20 11.97 -17.63
C ILE A 146 -6.67 12.13 -17.25
N GLY A 147 -6.97 12.18 -15.95
CA GLY A 147 -8.35 12.32 -15.48
C GLY A 147 -8.52 12.16 -13.97
N GLU A 148 -9.64 12.63 -13.45
CA GLU A 148 -9.93 12.65 -12.00
C GLU A 148 -10.18 11.27 -11.37
N GLN A 149 -10.33 10.22 -12.19
CA GLN A 149 -10.62 8.86 -11.72
C GLN A 149 -9.38 7.99 -11.50
N VAL A 150 -8.21 8.38 -12.03
CA VAL A 150 -6.97 7.56 -12.01
C VAL A 150 -6.66 7.02 -10.61
N TYR A 151 -6.69 7.88 -9.58
CA TYR A 151 -6.42 7.45 -8.21
C TYR A 151 -7.62 6.81 -7.50
N ARG A 152 -8.85 7.14 -7.91
CA ARG A 152 -10.06 6.52 -7.38
C ARG A 152 -10.16 5.06 -7.82
N ASP A 153 -9.84 4.77 -9.07
CA ASP A 153 -9.86 3.43 -9.64
C ASP A 153 -8.84 2.54 -8.94
N LEU A 154 -7.59 3.01 -8.76
CA LEU A 154 -6.57 2.28 -8.02
C LEU A 154 -6.94 2.06 -6.54
N PHE A 155 -7.48 3.10 -5.90
CA PHE A 155 -7.95 3.02 -4.51
C PHE A 155 -9.09 1.99 -4.35
N GLN A 156 -10.04 1.95 -5.30
CA GLN A 156 -11.11 0.97 -5.33
C GLN A 156 -10.57 -0.44 -5.55
N ALA A 157 -9.66 -0.62 -6.50
CA ALA A 157 -9.06 -1.93 -6.80
C ALA A 157 -8.34 -2.53 -5.58
N LEU A 158 -7.56 -1.72 -4.85
CA LEU A 158 -6.92 -2.14 -3.60
C LEU A 158 -7.94 -2.58 -2.55
N MET A 159 -9.02 -1.83 -2.34
CA MET A 159 -10.08 -2.21 -1.40
C MET A 159 -10.82 -3.48 -1.83
N GLU A 160 -10.99 -3.72 -3.13
CA GLU A 160 -11.63 -4.94 -3.63
C GLU A 160 -10.74 -6.18 -3.40
N GLN A 161 -9.42 -6.05 -3.59
CA GLN A 161 -8.49 -7.17 -3.35
C GLN A 161 -8.41 -7.61 -1.90
N GLU A 162 -8.63 -6.72 -0.94
CA GLU A 162 -8.71 -7.08 0.47
C GLU A 162 -9.85 -8.10 0.76
N GLN A 163 -10.85 -8.25 -0.11
CA GLN A 163 -11.87 -9.32 0.00
C GLN A 163 -11.30 -10.72 -0.23
N HIS A 164 -10.21 -10.81 -0.98
CA HIS A 164 -9.57 -12.06 -1.39
C HIS A 164 -8.34 -12.40 -0.55
N PHE A 165 -8.09 -11.61 0.50
CA PHE A 165 -6.95 -11.83 1.38
C PHE A 165 -7.00 -13.23 2.00
N THR A 166 -5.89 -13.97 1.87
CA THR A 166 -5.75 -15.31 2.46
C THR A 166 -5.02 -15.19 3.79
N TYR A 167 -5.70 -15.61 4.86
CA TYR A 167 -5.12 -15.61 6.19
C TYR A 167 -4.11 -16.75 6.38
N GLU A 168 -2.99 -16.44 7.03
CA GLU A 168 -1.95 -17.41 7.37
C GLU A 168 -1.99 -17.71 8.87
N GLU A 169 -2.27 -18.98 9.22
CA GLU A 169 -2.27 -19.47 10.60
C GLU A 169 -0.85 -19.71 11.13
N SER A 170 -0.12 -18.63 11.36
CA SER A 170 1.23 -18.65 11.96
C SER A 170 1.48 -17.40 12.80
N PRO A 171 2.49 -17.40 13.70
CA PRO A 171 2.89 -16.18 14.40
C PRO A 171 3.21 -15.02 13.45
N GLN A 172 3.93 -15.30 12.36
CA GLN A 172 4.29 -14.29 11.38
C GLN A 172 3.06 -13.81 10.58
N GLY A 173 2.13 -14.71 10.25
CA GLY A 173 0.86 -14.38 9.61
C GLY A 173 0.04 -13.38 10.42
N ILE A 174 -0.04 -13.59 11.74
CA ILE A 174 -0.72 -12.67 12.67
C ILE A 174 -0.01 -11.32 12.76
N ILE A 175 1.32 -11.31 12.81
CA ILE A 175 2.12 -10.08 12.86
C ILE A 175 1.91 -9.26 11.58
N SER A 176 2.07 -9.90 10.42
CA SER A 176 1.90 -9.27 9.11
C SER A 176 0.48 -8.74 8.90
N LEU A 177 -0.54 -9.55 9.22
CA LEU A 177 -1.93 -9.11 9.16
C LEU A 177 -2.17 -7.93 10.11
N GLY A 178 -1.71 -8.02 11.35
CA GLY A 178 -1.96 -6.99 12.35
C GLY A 178 -1.34 -5.64 11.99
N PHE A 179 -0.15 -5.60 11.39
CA PHE A 179 0.39 -4.33 10.88
C PHE A 179 -0.38 -3.80 9.65
N GLY A 180 -0.84 -4.69 8.76
CA GLY A 180 -1.79 -4.34 7.71
C GLY A 180 -3.05 -3.67 8.22
N MET A 181 -3.70 -4.31 9.20
CA MET A 181 -4.90 -3.78 9.83
C MET A 181 -4.61 -2.46 10.56
N HIS A 182 -3.44 -2.30 11.19
CA HIS A 182 -3.07 -1.01 11.79
C HIS A 182 -3.07 0.10 10.75
N ALA A 183 -2.35 -0.09 9.63
CA ALA A 183 -2.24 0.92 8.58
C ALA A 183 -3.61 1.28 7.99
N MET A 184 -4.46 0.29 7.70
CA MET A 184 -5.81 0.52 7.18
C MET A 184 -6.73 1.22 8.19
N LEU A 185 -6.69 0.82 9.47
CA LEU A 185 -7.47 1.46 10.51
C LEU A 185 -6.99 2.89 10.77
N LEU A 186 -5.69 3.16 10.61
CA LEU A 186 -5.13 4.51 10.68
C LEU A 186 -5.63 5.36 9.51
N ALA A 187 -5.58 4.85 8.28
CA ALA A 187 -6.14 5.51 7.11
C ALA A 187 -7.62 5.87 7.31
N LEU A 188 -8.43 4.93 7.81
CA LEU A 188 -9.84 5.15 8.12
C LEU A 188 -10.06 6.20 9.22
N GLN A 189 -9.19 6.23 10.24
CA GLN A 189 -9.24 7.23 11.31
C GLN A 189 -8.91 8.64 10.80
N CYS A 190 -7.98 8.74 9.86
CA CYS A 190 -7.53 10.02 9.29
C CYS A 190 -8.50 10.54 8.22
N HIS A 191 -8.84 9.71 7.23
CA HIS A 191 -9.56 10.11 6.01
C HIS A 191 -10.88 9.35 5.81
N GLY A 192 -11.59 9.08 6.91
CA GLY A 192 -12.79 8.23 6.90
C GLY A 192 -13.88 8.60 5.88
N SER A 193 -14.02 9.88 5.52
CA SER A 193 -14.97 10.35 4.49
C SER A 193 -14.71 9.75 3.11
N VAL A 194 -13.43 9.59 2.73
CA VAL A 194 -13.05 9.02 1.44
C VAL A 194 -13.47 7.55 1.33
N PHE A 195 -13.51 6.85 2.46
CA PHE A 195 -13.97 5.46 2.54
C PHE A 195 -15.50 5.31 2.62
N GLU A 196 -16.28 6.39 2.80
CA GLU A 196 -17.75 6.28 2.91
C GLU A 196 -18.42 5.90 1.59
N GLU A 197 -17.82 6.29 0.46
CA GLU A 197 -18.29 5.97 -0.88
C GLU A 197 -18.17 4.45 -1.16
N ASN A 198 -17.22 3.77 -0.52
CA ASN A 198 -16.95 2.36 -0.72
C ASN A 198 -17.27 1.51 0.52
N LYS A 199 -18.31 0.68 0.42
CA LYS A 199 -18.83 -0.13 1.54
C LYS A 199 -18.08 -1.45 1.77
N THR A 200 -16.95 -1.69 1.11
CA THR A 200 -16.28 -3.00 1.14
C THR A 200 -15.23 -3.13 2.26
N LEU A 201 -14.45 -2.08 2.53
CA LEU A 201 -13.32 -2.15 3.46
C LEU A 201 -13.75 -2.42 4.90
N VAL A 202 -14.78 -1.72 5.42
CA VAL A 202 -15.23 -1.91 6.81
C VAL A 202 -15.67 -3.36 7.07
N PRO A 203 -16.51 -4.00 6.24
CA PRO A 203 -16.79 -5.43 6.36
C PRO A 203 -15.55 -6.32 6.38
N GLN A 204 -14.54 -6.05 5.54
CA GLN A 204 -13.30 -6.85 5.52
C GLN A 204 -12.50 -6.69 6.81
N LEU A 205 -12.36 -5.46 7.33
CA LEU A 205 -11.72 -5.20 8.60
C LEU A 205 -12.42 -5.97 9.73
N LEU A 206 -13.75 -5.97 9.76
CA LEU A 206 -14.52 -6.75 10.73
C LEU A 206 -14.33 -8.27 10.55
N ASN A 207 -14.32 -8.78 9.31
CA ASN A 207 -14.05 -10.19 9.02
C ASN A 207 -12.64 -10.61 9.49
N SER A 208 -11.63 -9.76 9.30
CA SER A 208 -10.28 -10.02 9.77
C SER A 208 -10.22 -10.04 11.31
N ALA A 209 -10.99 -9.18 11.99
CA ALA A 209 -11.08 -9.17 13.44
C ALA A 209 -11.73 -10.46 13.96
N ASP A 210 -12.80 -10.92 13.32
CA ASP A 210 -13.47 -12.18 13.65
C ASP A 210 -12.54 -13.39 13.44
N TRP A 211 -11.78 -13.39 12.33
CA TRP A 211 -10.77 -14.42 12.09
C TRP A 211 -9.67 -14.40 13.15
N MET A 212 -9.09 -13.24 13.46
CA MET A 212 -8.06 -13.11 14.50
C MET A 212 -8.58 -13.60 15.86
N LEU A 213 -9.82 -13.24 16.23
CA LEU A 213 -10.45 -13.70 17.48
C LEU A 213 -10.56 -15.23 17.53
N SER A 214 -10.81 -15.89 16.39
CA SER A 214 -10.91 -17.35 16.32
C SER A 214 -9.58 -18.08 16.56
N VAL A 215 -8.45 -17.39 16.31
CA VAL A 215 -7.09 -17.92 16.50
C VAL A 215 -6.62 -17.81 17.96
N GLN A 216 -7.27 -16.96 18.78
CA GLN A 216 -6.87 -16.78 20.17
C GLN A 216 -7.10 -18.04 21.01
N ASP A 217 -6.06 -18.48 21.73
CA ASP A 217 -6.18 -19.62 22.62
C ASP A 217 -7.22 -19.36 23.73
N ALA A 218 -8.19 -20.27 23.85
CA ALA A 218 -9.36 -20.11 24.70
C ALA A 218 -9.06 -20.23 26.20
N GLU A 219 -7.92 -20.79 26.60
CA GLU A 219 -7.54 -20.90 28.01
C GLU A 219 -6.58 -19.79 28.43
N THR A 220 -5.49 -19.66 27.67
CA THR A 220 -4.36 -18.79 27.96
C THR A 220 -4.56 -17.37 27.43
N GLY A 221 -5.21 -17.21 26.27
CA GLY A 221 -5.30 -15.94 25.54
C GLY A 221 -4.07 -15.62 24.69
N SER A 222 -3.12 -16.55 24.59
CA SER A 222 -1.95 -16.40 23.71
C SER A 222 -2.32 -16.65 22.24
N ILE A 223 -1.45 -16.19 21.36
CA ILE A 223 -1.45 -16.53 19.94
C ILE A 223 -0.24 -17.43 19.69
N TYR A 224 -0.49 -18.72 19.45
CA TYR A 224 0.56 -19.74 19.22
C TYR A 224 1.68 -19.78 20.28
N GLU A 225 1.39 -19.36 21.51
CA GLU A 225 2.39 -19.12 22.57
C GLU A 225 3.55 -18.17 22.16
N ASP A 226 3.39 -17.43 21.07
CA ASP A 226 4.38 -16.49 20.57
C ASP A 226 4.14 -15.09 21.14
N TYR A 227 5.21 -14.48 21.67
CA TYR A 227 5.10 -13.21 22.37
C TYR A 227 4.79 -12.03 21.44
N GLU A 228 5.43 -11.97 20.28
CA GLU A 228 5.29 -10.86 19.32
C GLU A 228 3.92 -10.92 18.66
N ALA A 229 3.48 -12.11 18.22
CA ALA A 229 2.13 -12.32 17.68
C ALA A 229 1.05 -12.01 18.71
N THR A 230 1.23 -12.44 19.97
CA THR A 230 0.28 -12.13 21.05
C THR A 230 0.24 -10.63 21.35
N ALA A 231 1.37 -9.93 21.25
CA ALA A 231 1.43 -8.48 21.41
C ALA A 231 0.73 -7.72 20.28
N VAL A 232 0.94 -8.14 19.02
CA VAL A 232 0.24 -7.57 17.86
C VAL A 232 -1.26 -7.74 18.02
N PHE A 233 -1.71 -8.97 18.29
CA PHE A 233 -3.12 -9.28 18.52
C PHE A 233 -3.72 -8.44 19.66
N CYS A 234 -3.01 -8.36 20.80
CA CYS A 234 -3.42 -7.55 21.94
C CYS A 234 -3.66 -6.08 21.57
N GLY A 235 -2.72 -5.47 20.83
CA GLY A 235 -2.81 -4.09 20.40
C GLY A 235 -3.90 -3.86 19.35
N ILE A 236 -4.02 -4.77 18.37
CA ILE A 236 -5.00 -4.65 17.29
C ILE A 236 -6.42 -4.84 17.80
N MET A 237 -6.68 -5.79 18.71
CA MET A 237 -8.00 -5.90 19.36
C MET A 237 -8.36 -4.63 20.15
N ALA A 238 -7.40 -4.01 20.84
CA ALA A 238 -7.63 -2.74 21.51
C ALA A 238 -7.94 -1.59 20.52
N MET A 239 -7.31 -1.60 19.34
CA MET A 239 -7.59 -0.65 18.26
C MET A 239 -8.97 -0.88 17.62
N TYR A 240 -9.34 -2.13 17.32
CA TYR A 240 -10.67 -2.51 16.84
C TYR A 240 -11.78 -2.04 17.80
N HIS A 241 -11.58 -2.23 19.11
CA HIS A 241 -12.48 -1.67 20.12
C HIS A 241 -12.64 -0.16 19.99
N ASN A 242 -11.53 0.59 19.83
CA ASN A 242 -11.60 2.05 19.71
C ASN A 242 -12.27 2.52 18.42
N VAL A 243 -11.98 1.87 17.29
CA VAL A 243 -12.48 2.27 15.97
C VAL A 243 -13.96 1.91 15.82
N PHE A 244 -14.33 0.68 16.16
CA PHE A 244 -15.67 0.14 15.87
C PHE A 244 -16.57 -0.02 17.09
N GLY A 245 -16.05 0.11 18.31
CA GLY A 245 -16.81 -0.21 19.51
C GLY A 245 -18.04 0.67 19.75
N LYS A 246 -18.12 1.82 19.07
CA LYS A 246 -19.30 2.70 19.06
C LYS A 246 -20.46 2.18 18.20
N TYR A 247 -20.21 1.22 17.30
CA TYR A 247 -21.23 0.71 16.38
C TYR A 247 -21.85 -0.62 16.83
N ASP A 248 -21.06 -1.48 17.48
CA ASP A 248 -21.53 -2.76 18.03
C ASP A 248 -20.95 -3.00 19.42
N ALA A 249 -21.78 -2.88 20.45
CA ALA A 249 -21.37 -3.05 21.85
C ALA A 249 -20.93 -4.49 22.19
N LYS A 250 -21.46 -5.51 21.49
CA LYS A 250 -21.08 -6.91 21.69
C LYS A 250 -19.69 -7.15 21.10
N ALA A 251 -19.45 -6.68 19.87
CA ALA A 251 -18.12 -6.75 19.25
C ALA A 251 -17.10 -5.93 20.06
N ALA A 252 -17.45 -4.71 20.49
CA ALA A 252 -16.62 -3.87 21.34
C ALA A 252 -16.13 -4.60 22.59
N LYS A 253 -17.05 -5.30 23.26
CA LYS A 253 -16.73 -6.08 24.47
C LYS A 253 -15.83 -7.27 24.13
N ALA A 254 -16.11 -8.00 23.07
CA ALA A 254 -15.30 -9.14 22.64
C ALA A 254 -13.84 -8.74 22.37
N TYR A 255 -13.62 -7.67 21.60
CA TYR A 255 -12.28 -7.17 21.29
C TYR A 255 -11.53 -6.74 22.56
N LEU A 256 -12.18 -5.99 23.45
CA LEU A 256 -11.53 -5.52 24.69
C LEU A 256 -11.19 -6.67 25.64
N ASP A 257 -12.08 -7.65 25.78
CA ASP A 257 -11.82 -8.84 26.60
C ASP A 257 -10.67 -9.67 26.03
N ALA A 258 -10.63 -9.86 24.71
CA ALA A 258 -9.57 -10.57 24.02
C ALA A 258 -8.21 -9.89 24.23
N SER A 259 -8.15 -8.56 24.06
CA SER A 259 -6.94 -7.76 24.32
C SER A 259 -6.44 -7.92 25.77
N ARG A 260 -7.34 -7.79 26.76
CA ARG A 260 -7.01 -7.96 28.18
C ARG A 260 -6.46 -9.34 28.49
N LYS A 261 -7.05 -10.37 27.89
CA LYS A 261 -6.62 -11.76 28.10
C LYS A 261 -5.22 -12.01 27.56
N SER A 262 -4.93 -11.56 26.34
CA SER A 262 -3.59 -11.66 25.74
C SER A 262 -2.54 -10.92 26.56
N TRP A 263 -2.85 -9.71 27.02
CA TRP A 263 -1.94 -8.99 27.91
C TRP A 263 -1.68 -9.72 29.24
N ASN A 264 -2.72 -10.27 29.88
CA ASN A 264 -2.55 -11.03 31.11
C ASN A 264 -1.64 -12.25 30.92
N TRP A 265 -1.66 -12.87 29.73
CA TRP A 265 -0.69 -13.91 29.38
C TRP A 265 0.72 -13.33 29.22
N MET A 266 0.88 -12.22 28.48
CA MET A 266 2.17 -11.56 28.26
C MET A 266 2.84 -11.14 29.57
N GLU A 267 2.07 -10.67 30.57
CA GLU A 267 2.60 -10.26 31.87
C GLU A 267 3.19 -11.39 32.71
N LYS A 268 2.76 -12.64 32.44
CA LYS A 268 3.29 -13.83 33.11
C LYS A 268 4.57 -14.33 32.45
N GLN A 269 4.87 -13.89 31.24
CA GLN A 269 6.06 -14.32 30.51
C GLN A 269 7.31 -13.59 30.99
N LYS A 270 8.47 -14.26 30.90
CA LYS A 270 9.76 -13.61 31.12
C LYS A 270 10.10 -12.75 29.89
N SER A 271 9.94 -11.44 30.03
CA SER A 271 10.29 -10.48 28.96
C SER A 271 11.81 -10.42 28.76
N ASN A 272 12.27 -10.52 27.52
CA ASN A 272 13.63 -10.17 27.11
C ASN A 272 13.66 -8.82 26.35
N SER A 273 14.85 -8.38 25.91
CA SER A 273 15.02 -7.10 25.19
C SER A 273 14.32 -7.06 23.84
N LYS A 274 14.28 -8.16 23.09
CA LYS A 274 13.60 -8.24 21.77
C LYS A 274 12.08 -8.04 21.92
N GLN A 275 11.52 -8.59 22.98
CA GLN A 275 10.10 -8.50 23.33
C GLN A 275 9.68 -7.13 23.88
N ALA A 276 10.65 -6.26 24.23
CA ALA A 276 10.35 -4.95 24.80
C ALA A 276 9.58 -4.07 23.80
N ASN A 277 9.94 -4.10 22.52
CA ASN A 277 9.33 -3.28 21.47
C ASN A 277 7.88 -3.73 21.23
N ALA A 278 7.65 -5.04 21.12
CA ALA A 278 6.32 -5.62 20.99
C ALA A 278 5.44 -5.33 22.22
N ARG A 279 6.00 -5.45 23.43
CA ARG A 279 5.30 -5.08 24.66
C ARG A 279 4.94 -3.60 24.69
N PHE A 280 5.84 -2.73 24.25
CA PHE A 280 5.63 -1.29 24.13
C PHE A 280 4.47 -0.97 23.18
N TYR A 281 4.43 -1.57 21.99
CA TYR A 281 3.34 -1.43 21.04
C TYR A 281 1.98 -1.79 21.66
N ALA A 282 1.88 -2.98 22.27
CA ALA A 282 0.65 -3.44 22.92
C ALA A 282 0.24 -2.51 24.07
N ALA A 283 1.21 -2.05 24.88
CA ALA A 283 0.98 -1.13 25.97
C ALA A 283 0.48 0.24 25.48
N ALA A 284 1.01 0.77 24.38
CA ALA A 284 0.56 2.04 23.80
C ALA A 284 -0.90 1.97 23.37
N GLN A 285 -1.29 0.91 22.67
CA GLN A 285 -2.69 0.69 22.25
C GLN A 285 -3.62 0.55 23.45
N ARG A 286 -3.23 -0.25 24.45
CA ARG A 286 -4.03 -0.41 25.67
C ARG A 286 -4.15 0.88 26.47
N PHE A 287 -3.07 1.64 26.62
CA PHE A 287 -3.11 2.94 27.26
C PHE A 287 -4.07 3.90 26.55
N ARG A 288 -4.06 3.94 25.20
CA ARG A 288 -5.02 4.72 24.41
C ARG A 288 -6.46 4.30 24.72
N THR A 289 -6.73 3.00 24.70
CA THR A 289 -8.07 2.43 24.90
C THR A 289 -8.59 2.60 26.32
N GLU A 290 -7.85 2.14 27.32
CA GLU A 290 -8.31 2.00 28.70
C GLU A 290 -7.83 3.10 29.63
N GLY A 291 -6.69 3.73 29.31
CA GLY A 291 -6.06 4.75 30.16
C GLY A 291 -5.48 4.21 31.46
N ASP A 292 -5.16 2.92 31.53
CA ASP A 292 -4.62 2.31 32.73
C ASP A 292 -3.16 2.74 32.99
N SER A 293 -2.82 2.91 34.26
CA SER A 293 -1.51 3.42 34.69
C SER A 293 -0.37 2.45 34.42
N LYS A 294 -0.65 1.14 34.34
CA LYS A 294 0.37 0.10 34.16
C LYS A 294 0.89 0.10 32.72
N SER A 295 -0.01 0.17 31.75
CA SER A 295 0.34 0.38 30.35
C SER A 295 1.02 1.72 30.14
N GLN A 296 0.56 2.78 30.80
CA GLN A 296 1.24 4.09 30.74
C GLN A 296 2.70 4.03 31.23
N GLU A 297 2.95 3.36 32.36
CA GLU A 297 4.30 3.20 32.91
C GLU A 297 5.23 2.47 31.95
N VAL A 298 4.74 1.39 31.32
CA VAL A 298 5.50 0.65 30.29
C VAL A 298 5.87 1.57 29.12
N VAL A 299 4.90 2.32 28.62
CA VAL A 299 5.08 3.25 27.49
C VAL A 299 6.09 4.35 27.81
N VAL A 300 5.92 5.04 28.93
CA VAL A 300 6.81 6.13 29.35
C VAL A 300 8.23 5.62 29.65
N SER A 301 8.35 4.46 30.29
CA SER A 301 9.65 3.84 30.60
C SER A 301 10.41 3.45 29.33
N TYR A 302 9.71 2.87 28.35
CA TYR A 302 10.28 2.51 27.06
C TYR A 302 10.76 3.74 26.28
N LEU A 303 9.89 4.75 26.13
CA LEU A 303 10.20 5.95 25.35
C LEU A 303 11.37 6.74 25.94
N LYS A 304 11.53 6.79 27.27
CA LYS A 304 12.70 7.42 27.90
C LYS A 304 14.03 6.77 27.53
N GLN A 305 14.03 5.50 27.14
CA GLN A 305 15.24 4.73 26.81
C GLN A 305 15.46 4.60 25.30
N HIS A 306 14.38 4.60 24.52
CA HIS A 306 14.39 4.22 23.09
C HIS A 306 13.84 5.30 22.15
N GLU A 307 13.70 6.55 22.61
CA GLU A 307 13.20 7.66 21.78
C GLU A 307 13.95 7.82 20.45
N ALA A 308 15.27 7.63 20.47
CA ALA A 308 16.11 7.72 19.27
C ALA A 308 15.87 6.57 18.26
N ASP A 309 15.33 5.45 18.73
CA ASP A 309 15.23 4.19 17.99
C ASP A 309 13.82 3.91 17.46
N ILE A 310 12.87 4.83 17.63
CA ILE A 310 11.46 4.62 17.26
C ILE A 310 11.24 4.25 15.79
N MET A 311 12.16 4.61 14.91
CA MET A 311 12.08 4.32 13.46
C MET A 311 12.78 3.01 13.06
N LYS A 312 13.42 2.30 13.99
CA LYS A 312 14.23 1.10 13.68
C LYS A 312 13.39 -0.17 13.46
N ASP A 313 12.16 -0.20 13.96
CA ASP A 313 11.26 -1.34 13.82
C ASP A 313 9.79 -0.91 13.87
N ARG A 314 8.91 -1.78 13.33
CA ARG A 314 7.47 -1.52 13.22
C ARG A 314 6.79 -1.35 14.58
N PHE A 315 7.16 -2.12 15.60
CA PHE A 315 6.52 -2.03 16.91
C PHE A 315 6.80 -0.69 17.58
N SER A 316 8.07 -0.25 17.54
CA SER A 316 8.46 1.05 18.09
C SER A 316 7.80 2.20 17.34
N PHE A 317 7.74 2.13 16.01
CA PHE A 317 7.10 3.16 15.19
C PHE A 317 5.61 3.27 15.50
N TYR A 318 4.86 2.16 15.37
CA TYR A 318 3.42 2.17 15.62
C TYR A 318 3.08 2.52 17.07
N GLY A 319 3.86 2.03 18.04
CA GLY A 319 3.65 2.37 19.45
C GLY A 319 3.84 3.87 19.71
N ALA A 320 4.82 4.50 19.05
CA ALA A 320 5.08 5.94 19.16
C ALA A 320 3.94 6.77 18.56
N ILE A 321 3.47 6.45 17.35
CA ILE A 321 2.36 7.20 16.73
C ILE A 321 1.03 6.99 17.46
N VAL A 322 0.79 5.80 18.03
CA VAL A 322 -0.37 5.55 18.90
C VAL A 322 -0.31 6.40 20.17
N TYR A 323 0.86 6.50 20.80
CA TYR A 323 1.04 7.36 21.97
C TYR A 323 0.84 8.84 21.64
N LEU A 324 1.35 9.30 20.51
CA LEU A 324 1.14 10.67 20.01
C LEU A 324 -0.34 10.96 19.73
N GLY A 325 -1.07 10.00 19.15
CA GLY A 325 -2.51 10.10 18.88
C GLY A 325 -3.41 9.87 20.09
N THR A 326 -2.87 9.70 21.30
CA THR A 326 -3.65 9.44 22.51
C THR A 326 -4.12 10.75 23.17
N GLU A 327 -5.44 10.92 23.29
CA GLU A 327 -6.05 12.11 23.92
C GLU A 327 -6.03 12.11 25.47
N ARG A 328 -5.52 11.03 26.07
CA ARG A 328 -5.41 10.88 27.54
C ARG A 328 -4.19 11.64 28.06
N ASN A 329 -3.91 11.51 29.37
CA ASN A 329 -2.85 12.26 30.07
C ASN A 329 -1.42 11.81 29.67
N THR A 330 -1.04 12.07 28.42
CA THR A 330 0.30 11.82 27.87
C THR A 330 1.34 12.81 28.42
N ASP A 331 2.61 12.40 28.42
CA ASP A 331 3.72 13.28 28.77
C ASP A 331 4.00 14.21 27.60
N ARG A 332 3.66 15.49 27.77
CA ARG A 332 3.83 16.52 26.74
C ARG A 332 5.28 16.67 26.27
N GLY A 333 6.26 16.46 27.15
CA GLY A 333 7.67 16.53 26.82
C GLY A 333 8.09 15.40 25.89
N ILE A 334 7.64 14.17 26.18
CA ILE A 334 7.85 13.02 25.30
C ILE A 334 7.15 13.25 23.96
N CYS A 335 5.87 13.65 23.96
CA CYS A 335 5.14 13.91 22.71
C CYS A 335 5.83 14.97 21.84
N SER A 336 6.32 16.06 22.45
CA SER A 336 7.02 17.11 21.69
C SER A 336 8.30 16.59 21.02
N ARG A 337 9.09 15.77 21.71
CA ARG A 337 10.33 15.23 21.13
C ARG A 337 10.07 14.16 20.08
N LEU A 338 9.07 13.31 20.31
CA LEU A 338 8.63 12.34 19.30
C LEU A 338 8.16 13.05 18.02
N MET A 339 7.29 14.06 18.15
CA MET A 339 6.82 14.82 16.99
C MET A 339 7.97 15.50 16.24
N GLN A 340 8.89 16.14 16.97
CA GLN A 340 10.08 16.75 16.37
C GLN A 340 10.93 15.73 15.61
N LYS A 341 11.11 14.53 16.17
CA LYS A 341 11.84 13.45 15.49
C LYS A 341 11.13 13.01 14.22
N LEU A 342 9.83 12.74 14.27
CA LEU A 342 9.07 12.29 13.10
C LEU A 342 9.08 13.33 11.97
N VAL A 343 8.89 14.62 12.30
CA VAL A 343 8.98 15.72 11.31
C VAL A 343 10.38 15.81 10.71
N SER A 344 11.43 15.73 11.52
CA SER A 344 12.83 15.76 11.04
C SER A 344 13.13 14.60 10.08
N GLU A 345 12.66 13.39 10.38
CA GLU A 345 12.83 12.23 9.51
C GLU A 345 12.07 12.42 8.19
N THR A 346 10.84 12.96 8.23
CA THR A 346 10.07 13.31 7.04
C THR A 346 10.76 14.37 6.17
N GLU A 347 11.37 15.39 6.77
CA GLU A 347 12.15 16.41 6.05
C GLU A 347 13.36 15.79 5.34
N GLU A 348 14.09 14.91 6.02
CA GLU A 348 15.22 14.18 5.43
C GLU A 348 14.78 13.32 4.24
N ILE A 349 13.63 12.64 4.37
CA ILE A 349 13.02 11.86 3.29
C ILE A 349 12.74 12.75 2.09
N CYS A 350 12.08 13.90 2.28
CA CYS A 350 11.77 14.83 1.19
C CYS A 350 13.03 15.37 0.50
N ILE A 351 14.07 15.69 1.27
CA ILE A 351 15.36 16.14 0.72
C ILE A 351 16.01 15.06 -0.15
N ALA A 352 15.99 13.80 0.30
CA ALA A 352 16.54 12.69 -0.45
C ALA A 352 15.72 12.41 -1.72
N SER A 353 14.39 12.32 -1.61
CA SER A 353 13.47 12.09 -2.73
C SER A 353 13.60 13.15 -3.84
N ARG A 354 13.85 14.42 -3.49
CA ARG A 354 14.07 15.49 -4.49
C ARG A 354 15.33 15.30 -5.34
N LYS A 355 16.37 14.69 -4.75
CA LYS A 355 17.63 14.40 -5.46
C LYS A 355 17.51 13.15 -6.33
N ASP A 356 16.56 12.29 -6.00
CA ASP A 356 16.30 11.06 -6.71
C ASP A 356 15.71 11.30 -8.11
N ASN A 357 16.07 10.46 -9.07
CA ASN A 357 15.59 10.62 -10.44
C ASN A 357 14.10 10.33 -10.61
N PHE A 358 13.54 9.48 -9.75
CA PHE A 358 12.17 9.00 -9.82
C PHE A 358 11.30 9.58 -8.69
N GLY A 359 11.88 10.38 -7.80
CA GLY A 359 11.17 11.10 -6.74
C GLY A 359 10.87 10.24 -5.52
N VAL A 360 11.55 9.10 -5.34
CA VAL A 360 11.36 8.18 -4.20
C VAL A 360 12.55 8.25 -3.24
N TYR A 361 12.34 7.84 -1.99
CA TYR A 361 13.39 7.87 -0.97
C TYR A 361 14.46 6.80 -1.20
N THR A 362 14.02 5.59 -1.53
CA THR A 362 14.88 4.41 -1.72
C THR A 362 14.26 3.45 -2.72
N ARG A 363 15.09 2.58 -3.31
CA ARG A 363 14.64 1.51 -4.25
C ARG A 363 14.17 0.25 -3.54
N ASP A 364 14.44 0.13 -2.25
CA ASP A 364 13.86 -0.93 -1.44
C ASP A 364 12.38 -0.62 -1.19
N MET A 365 11.48 -1.40 -1.81
CA MET A 365 10.04 -1.14 -1.76
C MET A 365 9.49 -1.16 -0.32
N SER A 366 10.03 -2.05 0.54
CA SER A 366 9.57 -2.18 1.92
C SER A 366 9.96 -0.97 2.78
N ASP A 367 11.20 -0.51 2.65
CA ASP A 367 11.67 0.69 3.35
C ASP A 367 11.01 1.95 2.77
N ASN A 368 10.86 2.05 1.45
CA ASN A 368 10.20 3.19 0.81
C ASN A 368 8.74 3.32 1.27
N LEU A 369 7.95 2.23 1.26
CA LEU A 369 6.58 2.25 1.77
C LEU A 369 6.54 2.56 3.27
N HIS A 370 7.49 2.08 4.07
CA HIS A 370 7.56 2.46 5.47
C HIS A 370 7.80 3.97 5.66
N LYS A 371 8.58 4.59 4.78
CA LYS A 371 8.75 6.06 4.76
C LYS A 371 7.45 6.75 4.36
N ILE A 372 6.71 6.22 3.38
CA ILE A 372 5.39 6.76 3.01
C ILE A 372 4.41 6.70 4.17
N LEU A 373 4.40 5.63 4.96
CA LEU A 373 3.57 5.56 6.17
C LEU A 373 3.87 6.68 7.16
N LEU A 374 5.16 6.98 7.38
CA LEU A 374 5.59 8.11 8.20
C LEU A 374 5.09 9.44 7.61
N ILE A 375 5.25 9.64 6.30
CA ILE A 375 4.79 10.83 5.60
C ILE A 375 3.28 11.00 5.78
N CYS A 376 2.47 9.97 5.52
CA CYS A 376 1.01 10.02 5.69
C CYS A 376 0.61 10.45 7.12
N PHE A 377 1.30 9.89 8.12
CA PHE A 377 1.02 10.25 9.52
C PHE A 377 1.39 11.70 9.85
N VAL A 378 2.54 12.19 9.36
CA VAL A 378 2.99 13.57 9.62
C VAL A 378 2.16 14.56 8.82
N ASP A 379 1.81 14.25 7.57
CA ASP A 379 1.00 15.10 6.69
C ASP A 379 -0.39 15.34 7.30
N TYR A 380 -1.05 14.28 7.77
CA TYR A 380 -2.33 14.40 8.49
C TYR A 380 -2.29 15.40 9.66
N ILE A 381 -1.14 15.58 10.30
CA ILE A 381 -0.95 16.54 11.40
C ILE A 381 -0.53 17.92 10.87
N THR A 382 0.37 17.95 9.88
CA THR A 382 0.96 19.15 9.29
C THR A 382 1.05 18.98 7.77
N PRO A 383 -0.03 19.30 7.03
CA PRO A 383 -0.09 19.04 5.59
C PRO A 383 0.96 19.82 4.81
N SER A 384 1.51 19.20 3.76
CA SER A 384 2.51 19.81 2.87
C SER A 384 2.43 19.25 1.46
N ASN A 385 2.42 20.14 0.45
CA ASN A 385 2.50 19.74 -0.95
C ASN A 385 3.77 18.91 -1.25
N GLU A 386 4.86 19.12 -0.51
CA GLU A 386 6.09 18.31 -0.69
C GLU A 386 5.85 16.85 -0.28
N TYR A 387 5.04 16.62 0.77
CA TYR A 387 4.70 15.30 1.27
C TYR A 387 3.80 14.58 0.27
N ALA A 388 2.74 15.25 -0.18
CA ALA A 388 1.87 14.78 -1.25
C ALA A 388 2.66 14.37 -2.50
N SER A 389 3.63 15.20 -2.94
CA SER A 389 4.48 14.86 -4.08
C SER A 389 5.31 13.58 -3.86
N VAL A 390 5.83 13.32 -2.67
CA VAL A 390 6.61 12.10 -2.39
C VAL A 390 5.71 10.86 -2.36
N MET A 391 4.50 10.98 -1.81
CA MET A 391 3.47 9.93 -1.85
C MET A 391 3.08 9.60 -3.28
N GLU A 392 2.74 10.61 -4.07
CA GLU A 392 2.36 10.50 -5.48
C GLU A 392 3.50 9.91 -6.33
N ASN A 393 4.74 10.38 -6.12
CA ASN A 393 5.91 9.82 -6.82
C ASN A 393 6.16 8.34 -6.49
N THR A 394 5.80 7.89 -5.29
CA THR A 394 5.90 6.46 -4.93
C THR A 394 4.84 5.62 -5.64
N ILE A 395 3.62 6.14 -5.78
CA ILE A 395 2.57 5.50 -6.59
C ILE A 395 3.02 5.41 -8.05
N HIS A 396 3.49 6.52 -8.63
CA HIS A 396 4.04 6.53 -9.99
C HIS A 396 5.18 5.52 -10.17
N TYR A 397 6.05 5.37 -9.16
CA TYR A 397 7.12 4.38 -9.18
C TYR A 397 6.59 2.95 -9.20
N ILE A 398 5.53 2.65 -8.45
CA ILE A 398 4.85 1.35 -8.45
C ILE A 398 4.15 1.09 -9.80
N GLU A 399 3.60 2.12 -10.42
CA GLU A 399 2.82 2.04 -11.66
C GLU A 399 3.65 2.04 -12.96
N GLY A 400 4.98 2.04 -12.87
CA GLY A 400 5.86 1.86 -14.04
C GLY A 400 6.85 3.00 -14.29
N ARG A 401 6.81 4.08 -13.50
CA ARG A 401 7.88 5.08 -13.50
C ARG A 401 9.03 4.60 -12.61
N ASN A 402 9.65 3.49 -13.00
CA ASN A 402 10.80 2.86 -12.33
C ASN A 402 11.84 2.37 -13.34
N GLU A 403 12.97 1.90 -12.85
CA GLU A 403 14.14 1.52 -13.65
C GLU A 403 13.82 0.45 -14.70
N GLU A 404 12.86 -0.43 -14.43
CA GLU A 404 12.46 -1.50 -15.33
C GLU A 404 11.27 -1.13 -16.24
N GLY A 405 10.66 0.05 -16.07
CA GLY A 405 9.41 0.41 -16.74
C GLY A 405 8.26 -0.55 -16.44
N SER A 406 8.33 -1.25 -15.31
CA SER A 406 7.48 -2.38 -14.98
C SER A 406 6.42 -1.95 -13.97
N ARG A 407 5.17 -2.34 -14.21
CA ARG A 407 4.10 -2.14 -13.24
C ARG A 407 4.23 -3.21 -12.14
N TYR A 408 4.18 -2.80 -10.87
CA TYR A 408 4.24 -3.72 -9.72
C TYR A 408 2.88 -3.99 -9.09
N LEU A 409 1.87 -3.18 -9.40
CA LEU A 409 0.49 -3.33 -8.93
C LEU A 409 -0.44 -3.34 -10.14
N GLY A 410 -1.24 -4.39 -10.30
CA GLY A 410 -2.20 -4.51 -11.39
C GLY A 410 -3.36 -3.53 -11.29
N GLU A 411 -4.07 -3.31 -12.39
CA GLU A 411 -5.31 -2.52 -12.43
C GLU A 411 -6.41 -3.13 -11.57
N ASP A 412 -6.31 -4.43 -11.32
CA ASP A 412 -7.16 -5.17 -10.39
C ASP A 412 -6.71 -5.02 -8.93
N GLY A 413 -5.64 -4.28 -8.63
CA GLY A 413 -5.08 -4.11 -7.30
C GLY A 413 -4.18 -5.26 -6.84
N ILE A 414 -3.85 -6.21 -7.72
CA ILE A 414 -3.02 -7.37 -7.37
C ILE A 414 -1.54 -7.04 -7.59
N TRP A 415 -0.71 -7.27 -6.57
CA TRP A 415 0.73 -7.14 -6.70
C TRP A 415 1.29 -8.16 -7.70
N MET A 416 2.04 -7.67 -8.68
CA MET A 416 2.71 -8.48 -9.68
C MET A 416 3.87 -9.25 -9.05
N GLU A 417 4.11 -10.49 -9.50
CA GLU A 417 5.29 -11.25 -9.05
C GLU A 417 6.57 -10.69 -9.69
N ALA A 418 7.38 -10.02 -8.88
CA ALA A 418 8.66 -9.43 -9.25
C ALA A 418 9.62 -9.49 -8.07
N GLU A 419 10.93 -9.40 -8.33
CA GLU A 419 11.95 -9.39 -7.26
C GLU A 419 11.64 -8.34 -6.18
N LYS A 420 11.23 -7.13 -6.58
CA LYS A 420 10.91 -6.03 -5.68
C LYS A 420 9.63 -6.23 -4.86
N THR A 421 8.77 -7.19 -5.22
CA THR A 421 7.48 -7.45 -4.56
C THR A 421 7.43 -8.80 -3.83
N GLN A 422 8.55 -9.54 -3.76
CA GLN A 422 8.64 -10.85 -3.09
C GLN A 422 8.33 -10.76 -1.59
N ASN A 423 8.72 -9.66 -0.95
CA ASN A 423 8.55 -9.43 0.49
C ASN A 423 7.29 -8.61 0.83
N ARG A 424 6.32 -8.55 -0.09
CA ARG A 424 5.07 -7.82 0.13
C ARG A 424 4.32 -8.36 1.34
N THR A 425 3.66 -7.45 2.05
CA THR A 425 2.84 -7.77 3.23
C THR A 425 1.52 -7.01 3.16
N PRO A 426 0.50 -7.38 3.96
CA PRO A 426 -0.76 -6.64 4.04
C PRO A 426 -0.57 -5.16 4.42
N GLU A 427 0.54 -4.83 5.10
CA GLU A 427 0.92 -3.47 5.43
C GLU A 427 1.05 -2.58 4.20
N TRP A 428 1.54 -3.10 3.08
CA TRP A 428 1.74 -2.32 1.86
C TRP A 428 0.42 -1.79 1.31
N ASN A 429 -0.64 -2.61 1.30
CA ASN A 429 -1.97 -2.18 0.89
C ASN A 429 -2.53 -1.12 1.84
N GLY A 430 -2.38 -1.32 3.15
CA GLY A 430 -2.79 -0.32 4.14
C GLY A 430 -2.08 1.03 3.97
N ILE A 431 -0.79 1.02 3.63
CA ILE A 431 -0.01 2.23 3.35
C ILE A 431 -0.49 2.91 2.06
N LEU A 432 -0.70 2.15 0.98
CA LEU A 432 -1.19 2.70 -0.28
C LEU A 432 -2.61 3.26 -0.14
N LEU A 433 -3.49 2.57 0.58
CA LEU A 433 -4.82 3.08 0.91
C LEU A 433 -4.74 4.38 1.72
N PHE A 434 -3.78 4.49 2.65
CA PHE A 434 -3.58 5.74 3.38
C PHE A 434 -3.12 6.87 2.45
N ALA A 435 -2.07 6.64 1.66
CA ALA A 435 -1.54 7.64 0.73
C ALA A 435 -2.57 8.06 -0.33
N LEU A 436 -3.29 7.12 -0.94
CA LEU A 436 -4.33 7.42 -1.92
C LEU A 436 -5.50 8.16 -1.28
N SER A 437 -5.92 7.78 -0.07
CA SER A 437 -6.99 8.49 0.63
C SER A 437 -6.61 9.94 0.95
N ASP A 438 -5.34 10.21 1.23
CA ASP A 438 -4.80 11.56 1.45
C ASP A 438 -4.90 12.39 0.17
N LEU A 439 -4.35 11.87 -0.93
CA LEU A 439 -4.41 12.52 -2.25
C LEU A 439 -5.85 12.76 -2.72
N LEU A 440 -6.78 11.86 -2.40
CA LEU A 440 -8.19 12.00 -2.76
C LEU A 440 -8.94 13.00 -1.87
N ASP A 441 -8.64 13.11 -0.57
CA ASP A 441 -9.26 14.11 0.31
C ASP A 441 -8.85 15.53 -0.11
N ASP A 442 -7.61 15.70 -0.57
CA ASP A 442 -7.07 16.97 -1.08
C ASP A 442 -7.74 17.45 -2.39
N THR A 443 -8.21 16.54 -3.24
CA THR A 443 -8.97 16.88 -4.47
C THR A 443 -10.40 17.35 -4.21
N GLY A 444 -10.88 17.22 -2.97
CA GLY A 444 -12.24 17.57 -2.56
C GLY A 444 -12.47 19.03 -2.15
N ASN A 445 -11.46 19.90 -2.20
CA ASN A 445 -11.55 21.31 -1.79
C ASN A 445 -11.40 22.33 -2.92
#